data_AF-A0A1X9ME49-F1
#
_entry.id   AF-A0A1X9ME49-F1
#
_cell.length_a   1.000
_cell.length_b   1.000
_cell.length_c   1.000
_cell.angle_alpha   90.00
_cell.angle_beta   90.00
_cell.angle_gamma   90.00
#
_symmetry.space_group_name_H-M   'P 1'
#
loop_
_entity.id
_entity.type
_entity.pdbx_description
1 polymer ?
#
loop_
_entity_poly.entity_id
_entity_poly.type
_entity_poly.pdbx_seq_one_letter_code
_entity_poly.pdbx_strand_id
1 'polypeptide(L)'
;MEPKNSYIDIMRRRQSIRTFDSVKLSKSNLSQLTSYINKEKNQIGPFGGKGLVTLVQVTNNHTEKGIKLGTYGFIKNPQAYLVGSAKNEKYALVEYAFLFHKVLLFATQLGLGTCWMGGTFSRNSFEKEIQLQENEFIPMSV
;
A
#
# COMPACT_ATOMS: atom_id res chain seq x y z
N MET A 1 -8.04 15.45 24.76
CA MET A 1 -8.19 14.00 24.49
C MET A 1 -8.72 13.90 23.07
N GLU A 2 -7.89 13.55 22.08
CA GLU A 2 -8.39 13.43 20.71
C GLU A 2 -9.47 12.35 20.65
N PRO A 3 -10.57 12.54 19.89
CA PRO A 3 -11.53 11.47 19.70
C PRO A 3 -10.81 10.29 19.06
N LYS A 4 -10.82 9.14 19.73
CA LYS A 4 -10.50 7.85 19.10
C LYS A 4 -11.52 7.66 17.98
N ASN A 5 -11.19 8.13 16.78
CA ASN A 5 -12.04 7.96 15.61
C ASN A 5 -12.35 6.47 15.46
N SER A 6 -13.63 6.13 15.38
CA SER A 6 -14.06 4.77 15.07
C SER A 6 -13.48 4.34 13.72
N TYR A 7 -13.26 3.04 13.52
CA TYR A 7 -12.93 2.52 12.19
C TYR A 7 -13.96 2.93 11.14
N ILE A 8 -15.24 3.06 11.52
CA ILE A 8 -16.29 3.56 10.64
C ILE A 8 -16.01 5.00 10.19
N ASP A 9 -15.56 5.86 11.09
CA ASP A 9 -15.26 7.27 10.75
C ASP A 9 -14.02 7.37 9.86
N ILE A 10 -13.02 6.51 10.09
CA ILE A 10 -11.83 6.43 9.24
C ILE A 10 -12.22 5.96 7.83
N MET A 11 -13.05 4.92 7.73
CA MET A 11 -13.56 4.43 6.44
C MET A 11 -14.34 5.51 5.68
N ARG A 12 -15.16 6.32 6.38
CA ARG A 12 -15.90 7.45 5.79
C ARG A 12 -14.97 8.57 5.30
N ARG A 13 -13.88 8.86 6.03
CA ARG A 13 -12.89 9.88 5.65
C ARG A 13 -11.99 9.44 4.51
N ARG A 14 -11.73 8.14 4.36
CA ARG A 14 -10.84 7.62 3.33
C ARG A 14 -11.42 7.89 1.94
N GLN A 15 -10.64 8.57 1.10
CA GLN A 15 -10.96 8.85 -0.29
C GLN A 15 -9.80 8.43 -1.19
N SER A 16 -10.08 8.24 -2.48
CA SER A 16 -9.05 7.89 -3.47
C SER A 16 -8.34 9.16 -3.95
N ILE A 17 -7.19 9.46 -3.34
CA ILE A 17 -6.37 10.63 -3.65
C ILE A 17 -5.39 10.28 -4.77
N ARG A 18 -5.47 11.00 -5.89
CA ARG A 18 -4.68 10.73 -7.10
C ARG A 18 -3.66 11.82 -7.44
N THR A 19 -3.71 12.93 -6.72
CA THR A 19 -2.73 14.01 -6.81
C THR A 19 -2.21 14.27 -5.41
N PHE A 20 -0.92 14.06 -5.24
CA PHE A 20 -0.24 14.26 -3.96
C PHE A 20 0.59 15.54 -4.01
N ASP A 21 0.86 16.10 -2.83
CA ASP A 21 1.77 17.22 -2.69
C ASP A 21 3.20 16.80 -3.05
N SER A 22 4.03 17.77 -3.42
CA SER A 22 5.47 17.57 -3.61
C SER A 22 6.23 17.41 -2.28
N VAL A 23 5.55 17.65 -1.16
CA VAL A 23 6.12 17.49 0.18
C VAL A 23 6.30 16.01 0.48
N LYS A 24 7.54 15.63 0.82
CA LYS A 24 7.87 14.25 1.18
C LYS A 24 7.15 13.80 2.44
N LEU A 25 6.86 12.51 2.53
CA LEU A 25 6.43 11.88 3.78
C LEU A 25 7.46 12.17 4.88
N SER A 26 6.98 12.60 6.04
CA SER A 26 7.84 12.84 7.19
C SER A 26 8.50 11.54 7.67
N LYS A 27 9.68 11.64 8.29
CA LYS A 27 10.34 10.49 8.94
C LYS A 27 9.42 9.79 9.95
N SER A 28 8.58 10.56 10.65
CA SER A 28 7.59 10.03 11.59
C SER A 28 6.53 9.19 10.87
N ASN A 29 5.97 9.68 9.77
CA ASN A 29 4.96 8.95 9.00
C ASN A 29 5.53 7.64 8.44
N LEU A 30 6.75 7.69 7.87
CA LEU A 30 7.45 6.51 7.37
C LEU A 30 7.70 5.49 8.48
N SER A 31 8.21 5.93 9.63
CA SER A 31 8.46 5.06 10.78
C SER A 31 7.17 4.40 11.30
N GLN A 32 6.09 5.17 11.42
CA GLN A 32 4.79 4.66 11.87
C GLN A 32 4.19 3.65 10.89
N LEU A 33 4.23 3.93 9.58
CA LEU A 33 3.77 3.01 8.54
C LEU A 33 4.58 1.70 8.55
N THR A 34 5.90 1.80 8.52
CA THR A 34 6.79 0.62 8.54
C THR A 34 6.60 -0.20 9.82
N SER A 35 6.48 0.46 10.98
CA SER A 35 6.19 -0.22 12.25
C SER A 35 4.82 -0.91 12.24
N TYR A 36 3.80 -0.28 11.65
CA TYR A 36 2.48 -0.90 11.53
C TYR A 36 2.51 -2.13 10.63
N ILE A 37 3.12 -2.01 9.45
CA ILE A 37 3.23 -3.07 8.45
C ILE A 37 4.02 -4.29 8.98
N ASN A 38 5.10 -4.04 9.73
CA ASN A 38 5.99 -5.09 10.21
C ASN A 38 5.50 -5.80 11.48
N LYS A 39 4.41 -5.33 12.11
CA LYS A 39 3.80 -6.04 13.25
C LYS A 39 3.15 -7.32 12.74
N GLU A 40 3.51 -8.46 13.33
CA GLU A 40 3.02 -9.77 12.93
C GLU A 40 1.48 -9.86 12.86
N LYS A 41 0.77 -9.33 13.87
CA LYS A 41 -0.70 -9.27 13.90
C LYS A 41 -1.32 -8.48 12.73
N ASN A 42 -0.54 -7.63 12.07
CA ASN A 42 -0.97 -6.85 10.92
C ASN A 42 -0.68 -7.54 9.59
N GLN A 43 0.01 -8.68 9.61
CA GLN A 43 0.32 -9.52 8.45
C GLN A 43 -0.60 -10.74 8.35
N ILE A 44 -1.44 -10.97 9.37
CA ILE A 44 -2.44 -12.03 9.40
C ILE A 44 -3.78 -11.45 8.95
N GLY A 45 -4.37 -12.03 7.90
CA GLY A 45 -5.69 -11.63 7.46
C GLY A 45 -6.78 -12.57 8.00
N PRO A 46 -8.00 -12.49 7.45
CA PRO A 46 -9.21 -12.90 8.15
C PRO A 46 -9.38 -14.41 8.30
N PHE A 47 -8.69 -15.22 7.49
CA PHE A 47 -8.71 -16.69 7.54
C PHE A 47 -7.40 -17.27 8.10
N GLY A 48 -6.54 -16.43 8.70
CA GLY A 48 -5.27 -16.84 9.28
C GLY A 48 -4.12 -16.92 8.28
N GLY A 49 -4.36 -16.56 7.01
CA GLY A 49 -3.30 -16.45 6.01
C GLY A 49 -2.31 -15.34 6.36
N LYS A 50 -1.03 -15.58 6.09
CA LYS A 50 0.02 -14.55 6.24
C LYS A 50 0.31 -13.92 4.88
N GLY A 51 0.26 -12.60 4.82
CA GLY A 51 0.61 -11.82 3.64
C GLY A 51 1.55 -10.67 3.99
N LEU A 52 2.32 -10.21 3.00
CA LEU A 52 3.28 -9.14 3.16
C LEU A 52 2.83 -7.91 2.36
N VAL A 53 2.85 -6.76 3.04
CA VAL A 53 2.73 -5.45 2.42
C VAL A 53 4.10 -4.80 2.51
N THR A 54 4.62 -4.31 1.39
CA THR A 54 5.93 -3.66 1.31
C THR A 54 5.72 -2.19 0.98
N LEU A 55 6.31 -1.31 1.79
CA LEU A 55 6.35 0.12 1.52
C LEU A 55 7.55 0.43 0.61
N VAL A 56 7.29 0.89 -0.61
CA VAL A 56 8.31 1.26 -1.60
C VAL A 56 8.31 2.76 -1.78
N GLN A 57 9.32 3.44 -1.27
CA GLN A 57 9.46 4.89 -1.44
C GLN A 57 9.92 5.23 -2.86
N VAL A 58 9.45 6.38 -3.37
CA VAL A 58 9.85 6.88 -4.67
C VAL A 58 10.23 8.35 -4.61
N THR A 59 11.21 8.73 -5.44
CA THR A 59 11.53 10.12 -5.74
C THR A 59 11.49 10.28 -7.25
N ASN A 60 10.67 11.22 -7.75
CA ASN A 60 10.46 11.41 -9.19
C ASN A 60 10.11 10.09 -9.93
N ASN A 61 9.21 9.29 -9.33
CA ASN A 61 8.78 7.97 -9.82
C ASN A 61 9.88 6.90 -9.88
N HIS A 62 11.05 7.13 -9.29
CA HIS A 62 12.12 6.13 -9.22
C HIS A 62 12.28 5.63 -7.78
N THR A 63 12.45 4.32 -7.64
CA THR A 63 12.78 3.69 -6.36
C THR A 63 14.27 3.86 -6.05
N GLU A 64 14.68 3.48 -4.84
CA GLU A 64 16.10 3.44 -4.45
C GLU A 64 16.93 2.49 -5.34
N LYS A 65 16.29 1.49 -5.96
CA LYS A 65 16.92 0.58 -6.93
C LYS A 65 17.03 1.19 -8.34
N GLY A 66 16.62 2.44 -8.54
CA GLY A 66 16.59 3.12 -9.84
C GLY A 66 15.46 2.63 -10.77
N ILE A 67 14.49 1.88 -10.26
CA ILE A 67 13.39 1.36 -11.07
C ILE A 67 12.32 2.43 -11.22
N LYS A 68 11.93 2.74 -12.46
CA LYS A 68 10.83 3.64 -12.74
C LYS A 68 9.48 2.95 -12.53
N LEU A 69 8.76 3.38 -11.50
CA LEU A 69 7.38 2.95 -11.22
C LEU A 69 6.41 3.93 -11.87
N GLY A 70 5.66 3.43 -12.85
CA GLY A 70 4.70 4.24 -13.61
C GLY A 70 3.26 3.82 -13.36
N THR A 71 2.38 4.81 -13.32
CA THR A 71 0.92 4.65 -13.18
C THR A 71 0.15 5.16 -14.41
N TYR A 72 0.82 5.23 -15.56
CA TYR A 72 0.27 5.79 -16.81
C TYR A 72 -0.35 7.19 -16.66
N GLY A 73 0.18 8.00 -15.73
CA GLY A 73 -0.31 9.36 -15.44
C GLY A 73 -1.54 9.41 -14.52
N PHE A 74 -2.04 8.27 -14.05
CA PHE A 74 -3.21 8.20 -13.19
C PHE A 74 -2.94 8.72 -11.77
N ILE A 75 -1.70 8.56 -11.28
CA ILE A 75 -1.23 9.11 -10.01
C ILE A 75 -0.19 10.20 -10.27
N LYS A 76 -0.40 11.38 -9.69
CA LYS A 76 0.50 12.53 -9.77
C LYS A 76 1.25 12.71 -8.45
N ASN A 77 2.57 12.88 -8.54
CA ASN A 77 3.52 13.09 -7.44
C ASN A 77 3.47 12.03 -6.32
N PRO A 78 3.43 10.72 -6.64
CA PRO A 78 3.46 9.68 -5.61
C PRO A 78 4.73 9.80 -4.76
N GLN A 79 4.59 9.61 -3.45
CA GLN A 79 5.71 9.64 -2.49
C GLN A 79 6.20 8.23 -2.13
N ALA A 80 5.29 7.27 -2.15
CA ALA A 80 5.55 5.86 -1.93
C ALA A 80 4.42 5.02 -2.54
N TYR A 81 4.65 3.73 -2.66
CA TYR A 81 3.66 2.73 -3.03
C TYR A 81 3.59 1.62 -1.97
N LEU A 82 2.43 1.01 -1.83
CA LEU A 82 2.28 -0.28 -1.13
C LEU A 82 2.19 -1.39 -2.16
N VAL A 83 3.06 -2.38 -2.02
CA VAL A 83 3.22 -3.47 -2.98
C VAL A 83 3.25 -4.80 -2.24
N GLY A 84 2.65 -5.82 -2.81
CA GLY A 84 2.63 -7.16 -2.24
C GLY A 84 2.17 -8.15 -3.30
N SER A 85 2.21 -9.42 -2.96
CA SER A 85 1.83 -10.51 -3.85
C SER A 85 0.76 -11.42 -3.23
N ALA A 86 0.04 -12.11 -4.10
CA ALA A 86 -0.85 -13.21 -3.72
C ALA A 86 -0.95 -14.21 -4.86
N LYS A 87 -1.35 -15.44 -4.55
CA LYS A 87 -1.80 -16.40 -5.55
C LYS A 87 -3.14 -15.97 -6.14
N ASN A 88 -3.42 -16.38 -7.38
CA ASN A 88 -4.71 -16.14 -8.02
C ASN A 88 -5.78 -17.13 -7.52
N GLU A 89 -6.05 -17.08 -6.21
CA GLU A 89 -6.98 -17.94 -5.51
C GLU A 89 -7.93 -17.08 -4.67
N LYS A 90 -9.21 -17.47 -4.60
CA LYS A 90 -10.27 -16.67 -3.96
C LYS A 90 -9.88 -16.18 -2.55
N TYR A 91 -9.42 -17.08 -1.69
CA TYR A 91 -9.07 -16.71 -0.31
C TYR A 91 -7.76 -15.93 -0.23
N ALA A 92 -6.75 -16.27 -1.03
CA ALA A 92 -5.50 -15.51 -1.09
C ALA A 92 -5.74 -14.04 -1.50
N LEU A 93 -6.64 -13.80 -2.46
CA LEU A 93 -7.02 -12.44 -2.88
C LEU A 93 -7.79 -11.68 -1.80
N VAL A 94 -8.63 -12.35 -1.01
CA VAL A 94 -9.35 -11.73 0.12
C VAL A 94 -8.38 -11.39 1.26
N GLU A 95 -7.48 -12.30 1.61
CA GLU A 95 -6.38 -12.08 2.56
C GLU A 95 -5.58 -10.84 2.15
N TYR A 96 -5.15 -10.79 0.89
CA TYR A 96 -4.42 -9.66 0.32
C TYR A 96 -5.17 -8.34 0.47
N ALA A 97 -6.42 -8.28 -0.02
CA ALA A 97 -7.20 -7.06 -0.01
C ALA A 97 -7.48 -6.56 1.42
N PHE A 98 -7.70 -7.48 2.36
CA PHE A 98 -7.92 -7.17 3.76
C PHE A 98 -6.67 -6.55 4.42
N LEU A 99 -5.50 -7.15 4.19
CA LEU A 99 -4.23 -6.65 4.72
C LEU A 99 -3.89 -5.26 4.18
N PHE A 100 -4.08 -5.04 2.87
CA PHE A 100 -3.91 -3.73 2.27
C PHE A 100 -4.89 -2.71 2.87
N HIS A 101 -6.18 -3.07 3.00
CA HIS A 101 -7.17 -2.17 3.57
C HIS A 101 -6.83 -1.76 5.01
N LYS A 102 -6.30 -2.66 5.83
CA LYS A 102 -5.79 -2.33 7.18
C LYS A 102 -4.73 -1.22 7.13
N VAL A 103 -3.75 -1.34 6.23
CA VAL A 103 -2.70 -0.31 6.06
C VAL A 103 -3.30 1.00 5.54
N LEU A 104 -4.30 0.96 4.66
CA LEU A 104 -4.95 2.15 4.12
C LEU A 104 -5.72 2.92 5.19
N LEU A 105 -6.44 2.22 6.06
CA LEU A 105 -7.12 2.83 7.19
C LEU A 105 -6.11 3.44 8.17
N PHE A 106 -4.99 2.77 8.41
CA PHE A 106 -3.92 3.30 9.24
C PHE A 106 -3.28 4.56 8.62
N ALA A 107 -2.96 4.54 7.32
CA ALA A 107 -2.49 5.73 6.60
C ALA A 107 -3.51 6.88 6.67
N THR A 108 -4.80 6.58 6.55
CA THR A 108 -5.89 7.58 6.70
C THR A 108 -5.93 8.16 8.13
N GLN A 109 -5.66 7.35 9.16
CA GLN A 109 -5.55 7.84 10.54
C GLN A 109 -4.39 8.83 10.70
N LEU A 110 -3.28 8.62 9.98
CA LEU A 110 -2.14 9.53 9.92
C LEU A 110 -2.39 10.79 9.05
N GLY A 111 -3.59 10.91 8.46
CA GLY A 111 -3.92 12.02 7.56
C GLY A 111 -3.31 11.90 6.15
N LEU A 112 -2.86 10.70 5.76
CA LEU A 112 -2.27 10.46 4.45
C LEU A 112 -3.34 10.08 3.42
N GLY A 113 -3.24 10.66 2.23
CA GLY A 113 -4.01 10.22 1.07
C GLY A 113 -3.53 8.85 0.56
N THR A 114 -4.43 8.06 -0.01
CA THR A 114 -4.12 6.77 -0.65
C THR A 114 -5.01 6.54 -1.87
N CYS A 115 -4.59 5.71 -2.83
CA CYS A 115 -5.45 5.31 -3.94
C CYS A 115 -5.13 3.90 -4.43
N TRP A 116 -6.11 2.98 -4.37
CA TRP A 116 -5.97 1.66 -4.97
C TRP A 116 -5.80 1.72 -6.50
N MET A 117 -4.96 0.83 -7.04
CA MET A 117 -4.66 0.68 -8.45
C MET A 117 -4.67 -0.80 -8.86
N GLY A 118 -5.67 -1.23 -9.63
CA GLY A 118 -5.78 -2.62 -10.12
C GLY A 118 -5.22 -2.84 -11.54
N GLY A 119 -5.39 -1.88 -12.45
CA GLY A 119 -5.00 -2.00 -13.87
C GLY A 119 -4.19 -0.83 -14.41
N THR A 120 -3.87 0.16 -13.58
CA THR A 120 -3.24 1.42 -13.96
C THR A 120 -1.81 1.52 -13.44
N PHE A 121 -1.05 0.42 -13.48
CA PHE A 121 0.37 0.41 -13.10
C PHE A 121 1.18 -0.60 -13.94
N SER A 122 2.47 -0.31 -14.14
CA SER A 122 3.40 -1.22 -14.83
C SER A 122 3.77 -2.40 -13.93
N ARG A 123 2.99 -3.48 -14.00
CA ARG A 123 3.18 -4.70 -13.20
C ARG A 123 4.64 -5.18 -13.22
N ASN A 124 5.25 -5.32 -14.40
CA ASN A 124 6.65 -5.74 -14.55
C ASN A 124 7.65 -4.83 -13.82
N SER A 125 7.37 -3.53 -13.66
CA SER A 125 8.25 -2.63 -12.89
C SER A 125 8.10 -2.87 -11.39
N PHE A 126 6.88 -3.06 -10.92
CA PHE A 126 6.58 -3.30 -9.50
C PHE A 126 7.04 -4.68 -9.03
N GLU A 127 7.00 -5.69 -9.89
CA GLU A 127 7.52 -7.02 -9.61
C GLU A 127 9.03 -7.04 -9.35
N LYS A 128 9.78 -6.04 -9.84
CA LYS A 128 11.21 -5.89 -9.52
C LYS A 128 11.45 -5.35 -8.10
N GLU A 129 10.41 -4.85 -7.44
CA GLU A 129 10.53 -4.32 -6.08
C GLU A 129 10.31 -5.35 -4.98
N ILE A 130 9.61 -6.44 -5.30
CA ILE A 130 9.29 -7.51 -4.36
C ILE A 130 9.75 -8.86 -4.91
N GLN A 131 9.97 -9.83 -4.03
CA GLN A 131 10.24 -11.20 -4.46
C GLN A 131 8.91 -11.95 -4.61
N LEU A 132 8.53 -12.28 -5.84
CA LEU A 132 7.37 -13.13 -6.12
C LEU A 132 7.72 -14.61 -5.89
N GLN A 133 6.84 -15.35 -5.23
CA GLN A 133 6.91 -16.81 -5.21
C GLN A 133 6.25 -17.42 -6.45
N GLU A 134 6.44 -18.72 -6.66
CA GLU A 134 5.81 -19.44 -7.75
C GLU A 134 4.28 -19.29 -7.71
N ASN A 135 3.68 -18.98 -8.85
CA ASN A 135 2.24 -18.74 -9.02
C ASN A 135 1.68 -17.52 -8.26
N GLU A 136 2.54 -16.64 -7.75
CA GLU A 136 2.13 -15.34 -7.22
C GLU A 136 2.21 -14.24 -8.27
N PHE A 137 1.37 -13.23 -8.08
CA PHE A 137 1.36 -12.01 -8.87
C PHE A 137 0.96 -10.84 -7.96
N ILE A 138 1.11 -9.60 -8.42
CA ILE A 138 0.70 -8.39 -7.68
C ILE A 138 -0.78 -8.07 -7.99
N PRO A 139 -1.80 -8.45 -7.22
CA PRO A 139 -3.19 -8.27 -7.68
C PRO A 139 -3.52 -6.79 -7.93
N MET A 140 -2.96 -5.90 -7.10
CA MET A 140 -3.14 -4.45 -7.15
C MET A 140 -2.00 -3.75 -6.40
N SER A 141 -1.95 -2.42 -6.43
CA SER A 141 -1.00 -1.58 -5.68
C SER A 141 -1.75 -0.37 -5.09
N VAL A 142 -1.13 0.35 -4.14
CA VAL A 142 -1.68 1.60 -3.55
C VAL A 142 -0.66 2.70 -3.62
#